data_AF-O02783-F1
#
_entry.id   AF-O02783-F1
#
_cell.length_a   1.000
_cell.length_b   1.000
_cell.length_c   1.000
_cell.angle_alpha   90.00
_cell.angle_beta   90.00
_cell.angle_gamma   90.00
#
_symmetry.space_group_name_H-M   'P 1'
#
loop_
_entity.id
_entity.type
_entity.pdbx_description
1 polymer ?
#
loop_
_entity_poly.entity_id
_entity_poly.type
_entity_poly.pdbx_seq_one_letter_code
_entity_poly.pdbx_strand_id
1 'polypeptide(L)' 'PLEYEAYHCEGLCEFPLRSHLEPTNHAVIQTLMNSMDPESTPPTCCVPTRLSPISILFIDSANNVVY' A
#
# COMPACT_ATOMS: atom_id res chain seq x y z
N PRO A 1 21.83 0.83 -4.90
CA PRO A 1 22.45 1.38 -3.66
C PRO A 1 22.65 0.23 -2.66
N LEU A 2 23.48 0.38 -1.63
CA LEU A 2 23.65 -0.66 -0.59
C LEU A 2 22.54 -0.64 0.46
N GLU A 3 21.92 0.52 0.68
CA GLU A 3 20.77 0.73 1.57
C GLU A 3 19.81 1.72 0.92
N TYR A 4 18.52 1.67 1.29
CA TYR A 4 17.50 2.63 0.85
C TYR A 4 16.32 2.67 1.83
N GLU A 5 15.61 3.80 1.86
CA GLU A 5 14.37 3.96 2.61
C GLU A 5 13.18 3.49 1.77
N ALA A 6 12.66 2.32 2.09
CA ALA A 6 11.49 1.76 1.41
C ALA A 6 10.17 2.36 1.91
N TYR A 7 10.17 2.86 3.15
CA TYR A 7 8.98 3.15 3.95
C TYR A 7 8.05 1.94 4.06
N HIS A 8 6.94 2.10 4.76
CA HIS A 8 5.86 1.12 4.82
C HIS A 8 4.53 1.78 5.14
N CYS A 9 3.44 1.07 4.89
CA CYS A 9 2.11 1.46 5.32
C CYS A 9 1.68 0.60 6.49
N GLU A 10 1.18 1.25 7.54
CA GLU A 10 0.70 0.61 8.76
C GLU A 10 -0.40 1.47 9.37
N GLY A 11 -1.34 0.83 10.08
CA GLY A 11 -2.44 1.50 10.75
C GLY A 11 -3.80 0.91 10.39
N LEU A 12 -4.83 1.39 11.09
CA LEU A 12 -6.21 0.93 10.93
C LEU A 12 -6.95 1.74 9.88
N CYS A 13 -7.84 1.08 9.14
CA CYS A 13 -8.75 1.72 8.18
C CYS A 13 -10.18 1.71 8.73
N GLU A 14 -10.50 2.68 9.57
CA GLU A 14 -11.78 2.80 10.27
C GLU A 14 -12.76 3.73 9.55
N PHE A 15 -14.06 3.53 9.79
CA PHE A 15 -15.09 4.40 9.25
C PHE A 15 -15.17 5.72 10.04
N PRO A 16 -15.31 6.89 9.38
CA PRO A 16 -15.22 7.11 7.94
C PRO A 16 -13.77 7.21 7.46
N LEU A 17 -13.48 6.62 6.29
CA LEU A 17 -12.17 6.76 5.66
C LEU A 17 -11.90 8.23 5.32
N ARG A 18 -10.74 8.75 5.76
CA ARG A 18 -10.32 10.12 5.46
C ARG A 18 -9.99 10.26 3.98
N SER A 19 -10.30 11.42 3.39
CA SER A 19 -10.15 11.66 1.95
C SER A 19 -8.72 11.46 1.41
N HIS A 20 -7.70 11.76 2.21
CA HIS A 20 -6.29 11.56 1.81
C HIS A 20 -5.86 10.09 1.73
N LEU A 21 -6.67 9.15 2.23
CA LEU A 21 -6.44 7.71 2.00
C LEU A 21 -6.84 7.29 0.58
N GLU A 22 -7.44 8.19 -0.21
CA GLU A 22 -7.87 7.99 -1.60
C GLU A 22 -8.58 6.64 -1.83
N PRO A 23 -9.62 6.30 -1.02
CA PRO A 23 -10.21 4.98 -1.07
C PRO A 23 -10.95 4.74 -2.40
N THR A 24 -10.88 3.51 -2.90
CA THR A 24 -11.75 3.08 -4.00
C THR A 24 -13.20 3.01 -3.52
N ASN A 25 -14.16 3.07 -4.46
CA ASN A 25 -15.58 2.85 -4.12
C ASN A 25 -15.79 1.53 -3.36
N HIS A 26 -15.05 0.47 -3.72
CA HIS A 26 -15.09 -0.80 -3.00
C HIS A 26 -14.63 -0.65 -1.54
N ALA A 27 -13.52 0.06 -1.31
CA ALA A 27 -13.02 0.30 0.05
C ALA A 27 -14.02 1.11 0.89
N VAL A 28 -14.68 2.12 0.31
CA VAL A 28 -15.72 2.88 1.02
C VAL A 28 -16.86 1.97 1.49
N ILE A 29 -17.38 1.12 0.60
CA ILE A 29 -18.46 0.19 0.94
C ILE A 29 -18.00 -0.87 1.95
N GLN A 30 -16.81 -1.45 1.76
CA GLN A 30 -16.27 -2.47 2.64
C GLN A 30 -16.03 -1.94 4.06
N THR A 31 -15.45 -0.75 4.22
CA THR A 31 -15.25 -0.14 5.53
C THR A 31 -16.57 0.21 6.20
N LEU A 32 -17.57 0.66 5.44
CA LEU A 32 -18.92 0.88 5.96
C LEU A 32 -19.54 -0.43 6.45
N MET A 33 -19.49 -1.50 5.65
CA MET A 33 -20.02 -2.81 6.03
C MET A 33 -19.32 -3.39 7.25
N ASN A 34 -17.98 -3.35 7.31
CA ASN A 34 -17.22 -3.78 8.49
C ASN A 34 -17.58 -2.96 9.73
N SER A 35 -17.81 -1.65 9.59
CA SER A 35 -18.23 -0.79 10.71
C SER A 35 -19.65 -1.09 11.20
N MET A 36 -20.52 -1.64 10.36
CA MET A 36 -21.91 -2.00 10.71
C MET A 36 -22.00 -3.43 11.27
N ASP A 37 -21.28 -4.37 10.66
CA ASP A 37 -21.23 -5.78 11.04
C ASP A 37 -19.82 -6.34 10.75
N PRO A 38 -18.92 -6.31 11.74
CA PRO A 38 -17.53 -6.76 11.58
C PRO A 38 -17.38 -8.24 11.19
N GLU A 39 -18.37 -9.08 11.48
CA GLU A 39 -18.36 -10.50 11.14
C GLU A 39 -18.73 -10.75 9.67
N SER A 40 -19.44 -9.81 9.03
CA SER A 40 -19.84 -9.91 7.62
C SER A 40 -18.70 -9.68 6.64
N THR A 41 -17.74 -8.81 6.99
CA THR A 41 -16.58 -8.48 6.16
C THR A 41 -15.45 -7.90 7.00
N PRO A 42 -14.18 -8.24 6.71
CA PRO A 42 -13.05 -7.66 7.41
C PRO A 42 -12.85 -6.17 7.07
N PRO A 43 -12.12 -5.42 7.90
CA PRO A 43 -11.73 -4.04 7.57
C PRO A 43 -10.87 -4.01 6.31
N THR A 44 -10.89 -2.87 5.61
CA THR A 44 -9.98 -2.62 4.50
C THR A 44 -8.53 -2.55 4.99
N CYS A 45 -7.56 -2.83 4.12
CA CYS A 45 -6.15 -2.87 4.48
C CYS A 45 -5.43 -1.53 4.20
N CYS A 46 -4.53 -1.12 5.10
CA CYS A 46 -3.64 0.02 4.90
C CYS A 46 -2.50 -0.39 3.96
N VAL A 47 -2.47 0.17 2.74
CA VAL A 47 -1.52 -0.21 1.68
C VAL A 47 -0.96 1.01 0.96
N PRO A 48 0.23 0.92 0.33
CA PRO A 48 0.74 2.00 -0.51
C PRO A 48 -0.19 2.25 -1.71
N THR A 49 -0.74 3.46 -1.83
CA THR A 49 -1.57 3.86 -2.99
C THR A 49 -0.74 4.43 -4.15
N ARG A 50 0.49 4.89 -3.86
CA ARG A 50 1.45 5.41 -4.82
C ARG A 50 2.86 4.98 -4.40
N LEU A 51 3.70 4.65 -5.37
CA LEU A 51 5.10 4.27 -5.16
C LEU A 51 6.01 5.08 -6.08
N SER A 52 7.29 5.17 -5.72
CA SER A 52 8.35 5.76 -6.55
C SER A 52 9.40 4.71 -6.89
N PRO A 53 9.99 4.76 -8.11
CA PRO A 53 11.08 3.88 -8.47
C PRO A 53 12.39 4.30 -7.77
N ILE A 54 13.33 3.37 -7.67
CA ILE A 54 14.72 3.63 -7.27
C ILE A 54 15.67 3.15 -8.38
N SER A 55 16.80 3.83 -8.55
CA SER A 55 17.87 3.37 -9.44
C SER A 55 18.75 2.34 -8.75
N ILE A 56 19.04 1.23 -9.41
CA ILE A 56 19.88 0.14 -8.87
C ILE A 56 21.02 -0.10 -9.85
N LEU A 57 22.25 0.01 -9.36
CA LEU A 57 23.42 -0.55 -10.04
C LEU A 57 23.47 -2.05 -9.73
N PHE A 58 23.40 -2.91 -10.76
CA PHE A 58 23.41 -4.37 -10.61
C PHE A 58 24.27 -5.05 -11.68
N ILE A 59 24.57 -6.34 -11.47
CA ILE A 59 25.25 -7.19 -12.45
C ILE A 59 24.17 -7.98 -13.19
N ASP A 60 24.12 -7.87 -14.52
CA ASP A 60 23.15 -8.56 -15.35
C ASP A 60 23.53 -10.04 -15.60
N SER A 61 22.68 -10.77 -16.32
CA SER A 61 22.90 -12.19 -16.63
C SER A 61 24.12 -12.47 -17.52
N ALA A 62 24.65 -11.46 -18.21
CA ALA A 62 25.86 -11.54 -19.02
C ALA A 62 27.13 -11.15 -18.22
N ASN A 63 27.01 -10.96 -16.91
CA ASN A 63 28.05 -10.47 -16.00
C ASN A 63 28.54 -9.04 -16.32
N ASN A 64 27.68 -8.21 -16.93
CA ASN A 64 27.97 -6.79 -17.14
C ASN A 64 27.39 -5.93 -16.01
N VAL A 65 28.05 -4.82 -15.70
CA VAL A 65 27.54 -3.81 -14.75
C VAL A 65 26.52 -2.91 -15.46
N VAL A 66 25.29 -2.84 -14.94
CA VAL A 66 24.17 -2.06 -15.49
C VAL A 66 23.63 -1.08 -14.42
N TYR A 67 23.32 0.15 -14.84
CA TYR A 67 22.77 1.22 -14.01
C TYR A 67 21.38 1.64 -14.50
#